data_AF-A0A534FCS2-F1
#
_entry.id   AF-A0A534FCS2-F1
#
_cell.length_a   1.000
_cell.length_b   1.000
_cell.length_c   1.000
_cell.angle_alpha   90.00
_cell.angle_beta   90.00
_cell.angle_gamma   90.00
#
_symmetry.space_group_name_H-M   'P 1'
#
loop_
_entity.id
_entity.type
_entity.pdbx_description
1 polymer ?
#
loop_
_entity_poly.entity_id
_entity_poly.type
_entity_poly.pdbx_seq_one_letter_code
_entity_poly.pdbx_strand_id
1 'polypeptide(L)' 'MHQPQYCDALTGQYELPWTYLHAVKDYTDMAAHLEANSAARAVVNFTPLLIEQL' A
#
# COMPACT_ATOMS: atom_id res chain seq x y z
N MET A 1 7.11 2.26 -0.61
CA MET A 1 5.78 1.94 -1.13
C MET A 1 5.18 3.22 -1.69
N HIS A 2 4.74 3.17 -2.94
CA HIS A 2 4.19 4.31 -3.65
C HIS A 2 3.09 3.80 -4.60
N GLN A 3 1.99 4.52 -4.66
CA GLN A 3 0.98 4.41 -5.72
C GLN A 3 0.64 5.82 -6.21
N PRO A 4 0.39 6.00 -7.52
CA PRO A 4 -0.22 7.23 -8.04
C PRO A 4 -1.57 7.54 -7.38
N GLN A 5 -2.09 8.74 -7.65
CA GLN A 5 -3.46 9.08 -7.27
C GLN A 5 -4.43 8.35 -8.22
N TYR A 6 -5.26 7.47 -7.65
CA TYR A 6 -6.31 6.74 -8.34
C TYR A 6 -7.71 7.18 -7.92
N CYS A 7 -7.84 7.78 -6.73
CA CYS A 7 -9.07 8.43 -6.29
C CYS A 7 -9.19 9.81 -6.94
N ASP A 8 -10.20 9.98 -7.79
CA ASP A 8 -10.57 11.28 -8.34
C ASP A 8 -11.03 12.20 -7.19
N ALA A 9 -10.37 13.34 -7.05
CA ALA A 9 -10.57 14.25 -5.91
C ALA A 9 -11.93 14.99 -5.94
N LEU A 10 -12.60 15.05 -7.10
CA LEU A 10 -13.89 15.74 -7.25
C LEU A 10 -15.07 14.81 -6.95
N THR A 11 -14.96 13.55 -7.34
CA THR A 11 -16.02 12.54 -7.28
C THR A 11 -15.83 11.52 -6.16
N GLY A 12 -14.61 11.43 -5.62
CA GLY A 12 -14.22 10.42 -4.64
C GLY A 12 -14.23 8.99 -5.20
N GLN A 13 -14.34 8.83 -6.52
CA GLN A 13 -14.37 7.52 -7.16
C GLN A 13 -12.96 7.08 -7.54
N TYR A 14 -12.69 5.79 -7.34
CA TYR A 14 -11.45 5.18 -7.77
C TYR A 14 -11.55 4.76 -9.23
N GLU A 15 -10.71 5.32 -10.09
CA GLU A 15 -10.67 4.93 -11.52
C GLU A 15 -10.04 3.56 -11.71
N LEU A 16 -9.08 3.20 -10.86
CA LEU A 16 -8.35 1.95 -10.92
C LEU A 16 -8.14 1.39 -9.50
N PRO A 17 -8.30 0.07 -9.28
CA PRO A 17 -8.23 -0.53 -7.94
C PRO A 17 -6.79 -0.86 -7.52
N TRP A 18 -5.78 -0.18 -8.06
CA TRP A 18 -4.39 -0.62 -7.91
C TRP A 18 -3.88 -0.53 -6.48
N THR A 19 -4.23 0.52 -5.72
CA THR A 19 -3.87 0.61 -4.29
C THR A 19 -4.40 -0.60 -3.52
N TYR A 20 -5.66 -0.99 -3.77
CA TYR A 20 -6.27 -2.18 -3.16
C TYR A 20 -5.59 -3.49 -3.61
N LEU A 21 -5.38 -3.67 -4.92
CA LEU A 21 -4.78 -4.90 -5.45
C LEU A 21 -3.34 -5.09 -4.98
N HIS A 22 -2.55 -4.02 -4.90
CA HIS A 22 -1.20 -4.08 -4.35
C HIS A 22 -1.20 -4.27 -2.83
N ALA A 23 -2.16 -3.69 -2.11
CA ALA A 23 -2.29 -3.92 -0.68
C ALA A 23 -2.50 -5.41 -0.36
N VAL A 24 -3.45 -6.05 -1.04
CA VAL A 24 -3.83 -7.46 -0.83
C VAL A 24 -2.79 -8.44 -1.37
N LYS A 25 -2.13 -8.12 -2.49
CA LYS A 25 -1.19 -9.04 -3.15
C LYS A 25 0.23 -8.89 -2.61
N ASP A 26 0.69 -7.66 -2.41
CA ASP A 26 2.12 -7.38 -2.17
C ASP A 26 2.37 -6.91 -0.74
N TYR A 27 1.56 -5.99 -0.22
CA TYR A 27 1.90 -5.31 1.04
C TYR A 27 1.61 -6.21 2.25
N THR A 28 0.50 -6.94 2.22
CA THR A 28 0.17 -7.94 3.23
C THR A 28 1.18 -9.08 3.25
N ASP A 29 1.59 -9.59 2.08
CA ASP A 29 2.58 -10.67 1.98
C ASP A 29 3.95 -10.23 2.51
N MET A 30 4.37 -9.00 2.16
CA MET A 30 5.59 -8.40 2.72
C MET A 30 5.52 -8.29 4.25
N ALA A 31 4.39 -7.81 4.80
CA ALA A 31 4.21 -7.71 6.25
C ALA A 31 4.27 -9.10 6.92
N ALA A 32 3.57 -10.09 6.37
CA ALA A 32 3.57 -11.46 6.87
C ALA A 32 4.97 -12.08 6.91
N HIS A 33 5.80 -11.83 5.89
CA HIS A 33 7.19 -12.29 5.89
C HIS A 33 8.06 -11.64 6.97
N LEU A 34 7.84 -10.36 7.28
CA LEU A 34 8.55 -9.68 8.36
C LEU A 34 8.10 -10.18 9.73
N GLU A 35 6.80 -10.41 9.92
CA GLU A 35 6.25 -10.97 11.16
C GLU A 35 6.72 -12.41 11.43
N ALA A 36 6.86 -13.22 10.37
CA ALA A 36 7.33 -14.60 10.46
C ALA A 36 8.81 -14.73 10.88
N ASN A 37 9.58 -13.64 10.84
CA ASN A 37 10.98 -13.64 11.23
C ASN A 37 11.26 -12.60 12.31
N SER A 38 11.31 -13.04 13.57
CA SER A 38 11.55 -12.17 14.73
C SER A 38 12.90 -11.43 14.72
N ALA A 39 13.86 -11.87 13.90
CA ALA A 39 15.14 -11.20 13.72
C ALA A 39 15.15 -10.21 12.55
N ALA A 40 14.08 -10.13 11.75
CA ALA A 40 13.99 -9.26 10.60
C ALA A 40 14.14 -7.78 11.01
N ARG A 41 14.90 -7.04 10.21
CA ARG A 41 15.06 -5.59 10.31
C ARG A 41 14.84 -5.00 8.92
N ALA A 42 13.81 -4.20 8.78
CA ALA A 42 13.47 -3.55 7.52
C ALA A 42 13.09 -2.10 7.77
N VAL A 43 13.38 -1.25 6.80
CA VAL A 43 12.87 0.13 6.74
C VAL A 43 11.86 0.17 5.61
N VAL A 44 10.61 0.49 5.94
CA VAL A 44 9.54 0.64 4.96
C VAL A 44 9.17 2.11 4.88
N ASN A 45 9.24 2.67 3.68
CA ASN A 45 8.81 4.03 3.40
C ASN A 45 7.41 4.00 2.77
N PHE A 46 6.51 4.88 3.20
CA PHE A 46 5.21 5.11 2.57
C PHE A 46 5.12 6.58 2.15
N THR A 47 4.72 6.83 0.90
CA THR A 47 4.41 8.19 0.49
C THR A 47 3.07 8.64 1.11
N PRO A 48 2.91 9.92 1.48
CA PRO A 48 1.66 10.41 2.09
C PRO A 48 0.41 10.07 1.26
N LEU A 49 0.49 10.27 -0.06
CA LEU A 49 -0.58 9.96 -1.01
C LEU A 49 -0.98 8.48 -1.03
N LEU A 50 -0.05 7.57 -0.76
CA LEU A 50 -0.39 6.16 -0.65
C LEU A 50 -1.17 5.89 0.65
N ILE A 51 -0.77 6.49 1.77
CA ILE A 51 -1.45 6.34 3.06
C ILE A 51 -2.90 6.84 2.98
N GLU A 52 -3.14 7.93 2.25
CA GLU A 52 -4.49 8.50 2.08
C GLU A 52 -5.44 7.59 1.26
N GLN A 53 -4.90 6.67 0.45
CA GLN A 53 -5.68 5.82 -0.45
C GLN A 53 -5.76 4.35 0.01
N LEU A 54 -5.15 4.01 1.15
CA LEU A 54 -5.24 2.70 1.81
C LEU A 54 -6.40 2.69 2.81
#